data_AF-A0A932X0D2-F1
#
_entry.id   AF-A0A932X0D2-F1
#
_cell.length_a   1.000
_cell.length_b   1.000
_cell.length_c   1.000
_cell.angle_alpha   90.00
_cell.angle_beta   90.00
_cell.angle_gamma   90.00
#
_symmetry.space_group_name_H-M   'P 1'
#
loop_
_entity.id
_entity.type
_entity.pdbx_description
1 polymer ?
#
loop_
_entity_poly.entity_id
_entity_poly.type
_entity_poly.pdbx_seq_one_letter_code
_entity_poly.pdbx_strand_id
1 'polypeptide(L)'
;MKRNFWWLLPALALSLVQIGSAQAEEAGAAAPALSQGARVVVVGPVSQPFNPNTSMLTVTIGPDATPYTLHVTEPACVVDAQGQVISFQSLSPGTWVRAEGVVMEAPAKIHLTQLQALGSEQQARSSEFFMTQFPSGYVMQVAGVREEAGITPAGMASTGMPSQGQVLEAGAIEIVGKVKEDTGTLETTRRLLVQAGDQTWRIDVPDEAAVSGTTGEQLSIHEIHEGAWVRARGLQTENLRVKADTVQEIATAEQGDQGYFQSAFFRPGYERGYVIQVAGVREQLPAAAPPGVVTPPEPFAGAVPLEIVGKVKEDTGLEITRRLLVDAGGQTWRVKVVDDALVTDPRGKPISVHEVHRTAWIHATGWQTGDKSIRATVVHEITEAGPMADQQFQQTAFYRPGFETGYITRVAGVRELFQPIVLTGTVTRVDRDGEWFILRTPEGRHVTVYVEGATFTRMGQPFVFRSLRVGDRATVTGRTVGTFEVPGAAISTGVMQPGAAAMPSPTAPPAPAPERQYGGTGY
;
A
#
# COMPACT_ATOMS: atom_id res chain seq x y z
N MET A 1 -24.89 93.29 3.41
CA MET A 1 -25.72 93.88 4.48
C MET A 1 -26.61 92.80 5.07
N LYS A 2 -26.69 92.76 6.42
CA LYS A 2 -27.58 92.00 7.32
C LYS A 2 -27.21 90.54 7.69
N ARG A 3 -27.06 90.39 9.01
CA ARG A 3 -26.74 89.24 9.87
C ARG A 3 -27.99 88.39 10.17
N ASN A 4 -27.77 87.16 10.66
CA ASN A 4 -28.34 86.51 11.88
C ASN A 4 -27.82 85.05 11.85
N PHE A 5 -26.99 84.49 12.73
CA PHE A 5 -26.85 84.47 14.20
C PHE A 5 -28.05 83.85 14.93
N TRP A 6 -27.96 82.55 15.28
CA TRP A 6 -28.42 81.90 16.54
C TRP A 6 -28.06 80.39 16.52
N TRP A 7 -27.09 79.89 17.30
CA TRP A 7 -27.08 79.38 18.69
C TRP A 7 -26.99 77.81 18.76
N LEU A 8 -26.01 77.35 19.56
CA LEU A 8 -25.88 76.09 20.34
C LEU A 8 -25.03 74.89 19.86
N LEU A 9 -23.97 74.66 20.66
CA LEU A 9 -23.12 73.48 20.89
C LEU A 9 -23.91 72.26 21.48
N PRO A 10 -23.26 71.18 21.97
CA PRO A 10 -22.67 70.06 21.25
C PRO A 10 -23.27 68.71 21.72
N ALA A 11 -23.20 67.64 20.93
CA ALA A 11 -23.49 66.29 21.44
C ALA A 11 -22.33 65.35 21.10
N LEU A 12 -21.57 65.02 22.15
CA LEU A 12 -20.68 63.87 22.21
C LEU A 12 -21.47 62.61 21.82
N ALA A 13 -21.10 61.98 20.72
CA ALA A 13 -21.41 60.58 20.46
C ALA A 13 -20.08 59.83 20.37
N LEU A 14 -19.71 59.23 21.51
CA LEU A 14 -18.64 58.27 21.63
C LEU A 14 -19.09 56.97 20.93
N SER A 15 -18.79 56.83 19.65
CA SER A 15 -19.03 55.57 18.94
C SER A 15 -17.90 54.60 19.28
N LEU A 16 -18.17 53.66 20.19
CA LEU A 16 -17.37 52.45 20.36
C LEU A 16 -17.36 51.69 19.02
N VAL A 17 -16.22 51.72 18.32
CA VAL A 17 -15.93 50.76 17.26
C VAL A 17 -15.41 49.51 17.95
N GLN A 18 -16.30 48.54 18.20
CA GLN A 18 -15.89 47.16 18.48
C GLN A 18 -15.28 46.58 17.20
N ILE A 19 -13.95 46.55 17.15
CA ILE A 19 -13.19 45.73 16.20
C ILE A 19 -13.41 44.28 16.64
N GLY A 20 -14.47 43.66 16.11
CA GLY A 20 -14.62 42.22 16.15
C GLY A 20 -13.64 41.61 15.16
N SER A 21 -12.47 41.19 15.65
CA SER A 21 -11.58 40.30 14.91
C SER A 21 -12.25 38.94 14.79
N ALA A 22 -13.14 38.79 13.81
CA ALA A 22 -13.56 37.47 13.37
C ALA A 22 -12.32 36.79 12.78
N GLN A 23 -11.72 35.86 13.52
CA GLN A 23 -10.85 34.85 12.95
C GLN A 23 -11.74 34.01 12.03
N ALA A 24 -11.75 34.37 10.75
CA ALA A 24 -12.20 33.48 9.71
C ALA A 24 -11.20 32.30 9.71
N GLU A 25 -11.64 31.15 10.21
CA GLU A 25 -11.03 29.88 9.81
C GLU A 25 -11.21 29.78 8.30
N GLU A 26 -10.18 30.18 7.56
CA GLU A 26 -10.07 29.92 6.13
C GLU A 26 -10.20 28.41 5.94
N ALA A 27 -11.32 27.99 5.36
CA ALA A 27 -11.53 26.63 4.87
C ALA A 27 -10.55 26.38 3.70
N GLY A 28 -9.29 26.14 4.05
CA GLY A 28 -8.24 25.80 3.09
C GLY A 28 -8.57 24.49 2.41
N ALA A 29 -8.30 24.43 1.10
CA ALA A 29 -8.33 23.18 0.34
C ALA A 29 -7.55 22.11 1.11
N ALA A 30 -8.18 20.95 1.34
CA ALA A 30 -7.63 19.91 2.18
C ALA A 30 -6.28 19.46 1.61
N ALA A 31 -5.20 19.74 2.33
CA ALA A 31 -3.88 19.22 1.99
C ALA A 31 -3.96 17.68 1.90
N PRO A 32 -3.24 17.04 0.96
CA PRO A 32 -3.18 15.58 0.89
C PRO A 32 -2.82 14.98 2.26
N ALA A 33 -3.45 13.85 2.59
CA ALA A 33 -3.37 13.23 3.91
C ALA A 33 -1.97 12.62 4.16
N LEU A 34 -1.01 13.46 4.53
CA LEU A 34 0.32 13.04 4.97
C LEU A 34 0.27 12.62 6.44
N SER A 35 0.83 11.45 6.76
CA SER A 35 0.90 10.97 8.14
C SER A 35 1.98 11.72 8.92
N GLN A 36 1.68 12.09 10.17
CA GLN A 36 2.67 12.63 11.10
C GLN A 36 3.90 11.70 11.19
N GLY A 37 5.09 12.28 11.21
CA GLY A 37 6.37 11.56 11.24
C GLY A 37 6.85 11.04 9.89
N ALA A 38 6.07 11.18 8.81
CA ALA A 38 6.51 10.80 7.47
C ALA A 38 7.63 11.73 6.98
N ARG A 39 8.71 11.16 6.44
CA ARG A 39 9.71 11.95 5.69
C ARG A 39 9.11 12.39 4.38
N VAL A 40 9.31 13.65 4.01
CA VAL A 40 8.76 14.23 2.78
C VAL A 40 9.79 15.12 2.09
N VAL A 41 9.63 15.25 0.78
CA VAL A 41 10.27 16.26 -0.06
C VAL A 41 9.16 17.19 -0.54
N VAL A 42 9.34 18.50 -0.33
CA VAL A 42 8.48 19.56 -0.82
C VAL A 42 9.26 20.36 -1.87
N VAL A 43 8.72 20.48 -3.08
CA VAL A 43 9.31 21.31 -4.14
C VAL A 43 8.28 22.33 -4.60
N GLY A 44 8.57 23.61 -4.46
CA GLY A 44 7.64 24.67 -4.85
C GLY A 44 8.18 26.07 -4.61
N PRO A 45 7.44 27.11 -5.05
CA PRO A 45 7.79 28.50 -4.83
C PRO A 45 7.51 28.94 -3.37
N VAL A 46 8.45 29.68 -2.80
CA VAL A 46 8.27 30.41 -1.55
C VAL A 46 7.17 31.44 -1.73
N SER A 47 6.11 31.38 -0.93
CA SER A 47 4.99 32.31 -1.00
C SER A 47 5.13 33.47 -0.01
N GLN A 48 5.83 33.25 1.10
CA GLN A 48 6.10 34.26 2.12
C GLN A 48 7.57 34.26 2.52
N PRO A 49 8.18 35.43 2.77
CA PRO A 49 9.58 35.49 3.18
C PRO A 49 9.78 34.78 4.52
N PHE A 50 11.00 34.29 4.76
CA PHE A 50 11.37 33.67 6.03
C PHE A 50 11.12 34.62 7.21
N ASN A 51 10.39 34.15 8.22
CA ASN A 51 10.15 34.90 9.45
C ASN A 51 11.14 34.44 10.54
N PRO A 52 12.16 35.25 10.88
CA PRO A 52 13.16 34.87 11.88
C PRO A 52 12.60 34.78 13.30
N ASN A 53 11.45 35.41 13.60
CA ASN A 53 10.86 35.37 14.94
C ASN A 53 10.14 34.04 15.21
N THR A 54 9.67 33.37 14.16
CA THR A 54 8.96 32.10 14.26
C THR A 54 9.74 30.93 13.64
N SER A 55 10.87 31.21 13.02
CA SER A 55 11.68 30.26 12.23
C SER A 55 10.86 29.50 11.20
N MET A 56 9.97 30.20 10.49
CA MET A 56 9.05 29.60 9.51
C MET A 56 9.27 30.16 8.11
N LEU A 57 9.13 29.28 7.11
CA LEU A 57 9.08 29.59 5.68
C LEU A 57 7.82 28.96 5.09
N THR A 58 7.10 29.66 4.21
CA THR A 58 5.87 29.12 3.59
C THR A 58 6.11 28.88 2.10
N VAL A 59 5.72 27.70 1.62
CA VAL A 59 5.78 27.29 0.21
C VAL A 59 4.37 26.93 -0.25
N THR A 60 3.96 27.33 -1.45
CA THR A 60 2.64 26.99 -2.00
C THR A 60 2.76 25.88 -3.03
N ILE A 61 1.93 24.84 -2.91
CA ILE A 61 1.98 23.64 -3.74
C ILE A 61 0.65 23.41 -4.45
N GLY A 62 0.74 22.99 -5.72
CA GLY A 62 -0.40 22.54 -6.51
C GLY A 62 -1.21 23.69 -7.14
N PRO A 63 -2.22 23.36 -7.97
CA PRO A 63 -3.03 24.34 -8.67
C PRO A 63 -3.85 25.22 -7.71
N ASP A 64 -4.22 24.69 -6.56
CA ASP A 64 -4.98 25.40 -5.52
C ASP A 64 -4.09 26.26 -4.60
N ALA A 65 -2.78 26.33 -4.88
CA ALA A 65 -1.79 27.05 -4.09
C ALA A 65 -1.85 26.71 -2.59
N THR A 66 -2.00 25.43 -2.26
CA THR A 66 -2.08 24.96 -0.87
C THR A 66 -0.80 25.33 -0.10
N PRO A 67 -0.89 26.07 1.01
CA PRO A 67 0.28 26.50 1.76
C PRO A 67 0.85 25.37 2.62
N TYR A 68 2.15 25.16 2.52
CA TYR A 68 2.96 24.31 3.40
C TYR A 68 3.90 25.17 4.22
N THR A 69 3.92 24.93 5.51
CA THR A 69 4.78 25.64 6.46
C THR A 69 5.99 24.80 6.81
N LEU A 70 7.17 25.30 6.49
CA LEU A 70 8.45 24.69 6.80
C LEU A 70 8.99 25.30 8.11
N HIS A 71 9.05 24.50 9.16
CA HIS A 71 9.64 24.86 10.44
C HIS A 71 11.15 24.62 10.39
N VAL A 72 11.91 25.70 10.38
CA VAL A 72 13.38 25.67 10.35
C VAL A 72 13.90 25.46 11.77
N THR A 73 14.57 24.34 12.02
CA THR A 73 15.31 24.12 13.26
C THR A 73 16.79 24.04 12.98
N GLU A 74 17.60 24.58 13.89
CA GLU A 74 19.04 24.37 13.83
C GLU A 74 19.35 22.87 13.92
N PRO A 75 20.24 22.32 13.08
CA PRO A 75 21.21 23.01 12.22
C PRO A 75 20.82 23.09 10.73
N ALA A 76 19.54 23.17 10.37
CA ALA A 76 19.11 23.20 8.97
C ALA A 76 19.86 24.30 8.19
N CYS A 77 20.61 23.89 7.16
CA CYS A 77 21.32 24.80 6.27
C CYS A 77 20.49 25.03 4.99
N VAL A 78 20.60 26.24 4.44
CA VAL A 78 20.15 26.53 3.08
C VAL A 78 21.35 26.51 2.17
N VAL A 79 21.28 25.75 1.10
CA VAL A 79 22.25 25.80 0.01
C VAL A 79 21.62 26.37 -1.25
N ASP A 80 22.37 27.06 -2.09
CA ASP A 80 21.93 27.45 -3.42
C ASP A 80 22.01 26.28 -4.42
N ALA A 81 21.69 26.55 -5.69
CA ALA A 81 21.75 25.56 -6.76
C ALA A 81 23.19 25.05 -7.02
N GLN A 82 24.22 25.77 -6.57
CA GLN A 82 25.63 25.40 -6.67
C GLN A 82 26.14 24.70 -5.40
N GLY A 83 25.28 24.49 -4.39
CA GLY A 83 25.64 23.89 -3.11
C GLY A 83 26.33 24.85 -2.14
N GLN A 84 26.37 26.15 -2.41
CA GLN A 84 26.92 27.14 -1.48
C GLN A 84 25.92 27.47 -0.39
N VAL A 85 26.38 27.58 0.86
CA VAL A 85 25.52 27.93 1.99
C VAL A 85 25.10 29.40 1.87
N ILE A 86 23.79 29.65 1.90
CA ILE A 86 23.18 30.98 1.86
C ILE A 86 22.30 31.22 3.10
N SER A 87 21.90 32.47 3.35
CA SER A 87 20.99 32.81 4.44
C SER A 87 19.53 32.53 4.05
N PHE A 88 18.70 32.05 4.99
CA PHE A 88 17.25 31.96 4.81
C PHE A 88 16.61 33.31 4.42
N GLN A 89 17.21 34.43 4.86
CA GLN A 89 16.74 35.78 4.51
C GLN A 89 16.94 36.13 3.03
N SER A 90 17.79 35.39 2.33
CA SER A 90 18.02 35.55 0.90
C SER A 90 16.91 34.91 0.04
N LEU A 91 16.00 34.13 0.64
CA LEU A 91 14.87 33.52 -0.04
C LEU A 91 13.72 34.53 -0.17
N SER A 92 13.60 35.13 -1.35
CA SER A 92 12.50 36.03 -1.69
C SER A 92 11.25 35.25 -2.15
N PRO A 93 10.04 35.82 -2.00
CA PRO A 93 8.84 35.25 -2.61
C PRO A 93 9.01 34.99 -4.11
N GLY A 94 8.55 33.84 -4.58
CA GLY A 94 8.74 33.34 -5.94
C GLY A 94 10.03 32.55 -6.15
N THR A 95 10.96 32.55 -5.20
CA THR A 95 12.12 31.64 -5.23
C THR A 95 11.64 30.21 -5.05
N TRP A 96 11.99 29.34 -5.99
CA TRP A 96 11.72 27.92 -5.89
C TRP A 96 12.70 27.25 -4.95
N VAL A 97 12.20 26.34 -4.12
CA VAL A 97 13.00 25.58 -3.16
C VAL A 97 12.67 24.09 -3.24
N ARG A 98 13.66 23.28 -2.88
CA ARG A 98 13.52 21.87 -2.52
C ARG A 98 13.79 21.75 -1.02
N ALA A 99 12.79 21.32 -0.28
CA ALA A 99 12.83 21.14 1.15
C ALA A 99 12.68 19.66 1.49
N GLU A 100 13.60 19.12 2.28
CA GLU A 100 13.46 17.80 2.89
C GLU A 100 13.12 17.96 4.36
N GLY A 101 12.20 17.14 4.86
CA GLY A 101 11.82 17.20 6.27
C GLY A 101 10.90 16.09 6.70
N VAL A 102 10.29 16.28 7.87
CA VAL A 102 9.38 15.34 8.51
C VAL A 102 8.04 16.03 8.79
N VAL A 103 6.93 15.38 8.44
CA VAL A 103 5.58 15.89 8.70
C VAL A 103 5.35 15.99 10.21
N MET A 104 4.90 17.14 10.68
CA MET A 104 4.61 17.41 12.09
C MET A 104 3.18 16.97 12.45
N GLU A 105 2.60 17.54 13.52
CA GLU A 105 1.24 17.22 13.95
C GLU A 105 0.15 17.54 12.90
N ALA A 106 0.41 18.53 12.04
CA ALA A 106 -0.47 18.90 10.94
C ALA A 106 0.16 18.50 9.60
N PRO A 107 -0.58 17.90 8.64
CA PRO A 107 -0.04 17.42 7.37
C PRO A 107 0.70 18.48 6.54
N ALA A 108 0.30 19.75 6.65
CA ALA A 108 0.90 20.88 5.95
C ALA A 108 2.09 21.52 6.68
N LYS A 109 2.45 21.04 7.88
CA LYS A 109 3.60 21.53 8.65
C LYS A 109 4.73 20.53 8.57
N ILE A 110 5.88 20.96 8.06
CA ILE A 110 7.05 20.12 7.86
C ILE A 110 8.20 20.64 8.72
N HIS A 111 8.76 19.76 9.56
CA HIS A 111 9.99 20.00 10.28
C HIS A 111 11.17 19.84 9.31
N LEU A 112 11.84 20.93 8.99
CA LEU A 112 12.84 21.01 7.93
C LEU A 112 14.18 20.43 8.37
N THR A 113 14.72 19.53 7.56
CA THR A 113 16.07 18.94 7.76
C THR A 113 17.08 19.55 6.80
N GLN A 114 16.69 19.79 5.55
CA GLN A 114 17.55 20.36 4.52
C GLN A 114 16.75 21.26 3.57
N LEU A 115 17.36 22.36 3.12
CA LEU A 115 16.76 23.26 2.14
C LEU A 115 17.75 23.60 1.03
N GLN A 116 17.29 23.51 -0.21
CA GLN A 116 18.03 23.94 -1.39
C GLN A 116 17.22 24.98 -2.17
N ALA A 117 17.81 26.14 -2.44
CA ALA A 117 17.25 27.14 -3.32
C ALA A 117 17.52 26.78 -4.78
N LEU A 118 16.46 26.61 -5.56
CA LEU A 118 16.50 26.31 -6.99
C LEU A 118 16.52 27.59 -7.85
N GLY A 119 16.26 28.75 -7.24
CA GLY A 119 16.29 30.06 -7.90
C GLY A 119 14.91 30.47 -8.44
N SER A 120 14.90 31.14 -9.59
CA SER A 120 13.66 31.50 -10.31
C SER A 120 12.94 30.27 -10.84
N GLU A 121 11.67 30.41 -11.23
CA GLU A 121 10.90 29.33 -11.85
C GLU A 121 11.59 28.73 -13.09
N GLN A 122 12.22 29.58 -13.92
CA GLN A 122 12.95 29.11 -15.09
C GLN A 122 14.16 28.25 -14.71
N GLN A 123 14.88 28.60 -13.64
CA GLN A 123 15.99 27.82 -13.12
C GLN A 123 15.50 26.50 -12.50
N ALA A 124 14.41 26.54 -11.73
CA ALA A 124 13.78 25.34 -11.19
C ALA A 124 13.35 24.38 -12.30
N ARG A 125 12.72 24.88 -13.38
CA ARG A 125 12.33 24.07 -14.57
C ARG A 125 13.51 23.37 -15.25
N SER A 126 14.73 23.89 -15.10
CA SER A 126 15.96 23.26 -15.59
C SER A 126 16.64 22.32 -14.59
N SER A 127 16.15 22.26 -13.35
CA SER A 127 16.68 21.37 -12.32
C SER A 127 16.10 19.96 -12.44
N GLU A 128 16.84 18.97 -11.93
CA GLU A 128 16.39 17.57 -11.83
C GLU A 128 15.17 17.38 -10.91
N PHE A 129 14.88 18.36 -10.06
CA PHE A 129 13.81 18.27 -9.07
C PHE A 129 12.46 18.75 -9.61
N PHE A 130 12.42 19.43 -10.75
CA PHE A 130 11.17 19.90 -11.33
C PHE A 130 10.48 18.80 -12.12
N MET A 131 9.22 18.54 -11.79
CA MET A 131 8.40 17.56 -12.48
C MET A 131 7.40 18.27 -13.40
N THR A 132 7.45 17.96 -14.70
CA THR A 132 6.58 18.61 -15.70
C THR A 132 5.09 18.35 -15.46
N GLN A 133 4.73 17.20 -14.87
CA GLN A 133 3.35 16.91 -14.47
C GLN A 133 2.87 17.72 -13.24
N PHE A 134 3.78 18.37 -12.51
CA PHE A 134 3.47 19.19 -11.32
C PHE A 134 4.06 20.60 -11.46
N PRO A 135 3.59 21.41 -12.42
CA PRO A 135 4.18 22.72 -12.71
C PRO A 135 4.04 23.72 -11.56
N SER A 136 3.11 23.50 -10.63
CA SER A 136 2.89 24.31 -9.42
C SER A 136 3.56 23.70 -8.17
N GLY A 137 4.53 22.82 -8.34
CA GLY A 137 5.22 22.14 -7.24
C GLY A 137 4.49 20.89 -6.76
N TYR A 138 5.15 20.12 -5.90
CA TYR A 138 4.64 18.87 -5.35
C TYR A 138 5.15 18.62 -3.92
N VAL A 139 4.43 17.77 -3.20
CA VAL A 139 4.91 17.12 -1.98
C VAL A 139 4.92 15.63 -2.21
N MET A 140 6.05 14.99 -1.91
CA MET A 140 6.23 13.55 -2.08
C MET A 140 6.74 12.96 -0.78
N GLN A 141 6.12 11.86 -0.34
CA GLN A 141 6.63 11.09 0.78
C GLN A 141 7.90 10.34 0.37
N VAL A 142 8.97 10.51 1.15
CA VAL A 142 10.22 9.78 0.97
C VAL A 142 10.09 8.46 1.73
N ALA A 143 10.23 7.35 1.01
CA ALA A 143 10.36 6.04 1.65
C ALA A 143 11.66 6.04 2.48
N GLY A 144 11.53 6.04 3.81
CA GLY A 144 12.67 6.16 4.70
C GLY A 144 13.45 4.85 4.82
N VAL A 145 14.73 4.90 4.46
CA VAL A 145 15.79 4.23 5.23
C VAL A 145 15.78 4.84 6.64
N ARG A 146 15.73 3.98 7.66
CA ARG A 146 15.65 4.36 9.08
C ARG A 146 16.95 5.03 9.52
N GLU A 147 16.89 6.33 9.82
CA GLU A 147 17.92 7.01 10.61
C GLU A 147 17.62 6.72 12.10
N GLU A 148 18.56 6.09 12.79
CA GLU A 148 18.49 5.80 14.21
C GLU A 148 18.40 7.11 15.03
N ALA A 149 17.22 7.38 15.60
CA ALA A 149 17.11 8.37 16.67
C ALA A 149 17.94 7.90 17.88
N GLY A 150 18.88 8.73 18.29
CA GLY A 150 20.00 8.38 19.16
C GLY A 150 19.65 7.94 20.58
N ILE A 151 20.58 7.15 21.12
CA ILE A 151 20.73 6.89 22.56
C ILE A 151 21.63 7.99 23.11
N THR A 152 21.13 8.76 24.08
CA THR A 152 21.88 9.75 24.87
C THR A 152 23.08 9.13 25.61
N PRO A 153 24.23 9.82 25.74
CA PRO A 153 25.34 9.32 26.53
C PRO A 153 25.16 9.68 28.01
N ALA A 154 24.98 8.67 28.86
CA ALA A 154 25.28 8.77 30.28
C ALA A 154 25.86 7.44 30.79
N GLY A 155 27.15 7.43 31.11
CA GLY A 155 27.69 6.64 32.21
C GLY A 155 28.25 5.25 31.92
N MET A 156 29.59 5.21 31.88
CA MET A 156 30.47 4.16 32.43
C MET A 156 30.63 2.81 31.71
N ALA A 157 31.81 2.68 31.10
CA ALA A 157 32.73 1.55 31.14
C ALA A 157 32.16 0.13 30.89
N SER A 158 32.37 -0.36 29.67
CA SER A 158 32.72 -1.76 29.47
C SER A 158 33.52 -1.94 28.18
N THR A 159 34.78 -2.35 28.35
CA THR A 159 35.67 -2.88 27.31
C THR A 159 35.18 -4.26 26.87
N GLY A 160 34.82 -4.44 25.60
CA GLY A 160 34.62 -5.79 25.04
C GLY A 160 34.03 -5.86 23.64
N MET A 161 34.92 -6.06 22.65
CA MET A 161 34.73 -6.73 21.34
C MET A 161 33.88 -6.03 20.25
N PRO A 162 34.37 -5.95 18.99
CA PRO A 162 33.62 -5.38 17.88
C PRO A 162 32.71 -6.38 17.16
N SER A 163 31.61 -5.82 16.63
CA SER A 163 30.88 -6.18 15.40
C SER A 163 30.27 -7.58 15.27
N GLN A 164 28.99 -7.70 15.61
CA GLN A 164 28.07 -8.57 14.87
C GLN A 164 27.29 -7.70 13.87
N GLY A 165 27.23 -8.19 12.62
CA GLY A 165 26.75 -7.45 11.46
C GLY A 165 25.35 -6.88 11.63
N GLN A 166 25.22 -5.57 11.44
CA GLN A 166 23.94 -4.94 11.16
C GLN A 166 23.37 -5.55 9.88
N VAL A 167 22.27 -6.28 10.02
CA VAL A 167 21.43 -6.66 8.89
C VAL A 167 20.75 -5.38 8.41
N LEU A 168 21.25 -4.79 7.33
CA LEU A 168 20.53 -3.73 6.62
C LEU A 168 19.14 -4.29 6.26
N GLU A 169 18.08 -3.61 6.69
CA GLU A 169 16.71 -3.98 6.34
C GLU A 169 16.55 -3.94 4.82
N ALA A 170 16.47 -5.12 4.19
CA ALA A 170 16.35 -5.28 2.76
C ALA A 170 15.01 -4.73 2.26
N GLY A 171 15.01 -3.51 1.73
CA GLY A 171 13.85 -2.93 1.06
C GLY A 171 13.59 -3.59 -0.29
N ALA A 172 12.32 -3.76 -0.65
CA ALA A 172 11.95 -4.11 -2.03
C ALA A 172 12.23 -2.90 -2.94
N ILE A 173 12.92 -3.12 -4.05
CA ILE A 173 13.23 -2.07 -5.02
C ILE A 173 12.89 -2.53 -6.44
N GLU A 174 12.61 -1.56 -7.29
CA GLU A 174 12.49 -1.72 -8.73
C GLU A 174 13.62 -0.92 -9.39
N ILE A 175 14.42 -1.59 -10.20
CA ILE A 175 15.50 -1.02 -11.00
C ILE A 175 15.04 -1.04 -12.45
N VAL A 176 15.08 0.12 -13.11
CA VAL A 176 15.00 0.23 -14.57
C VAL A 176 16.33 0.77 -15.07
N GLY A 177 17.04 0.02 -15.90
CA GLY A 177 18.37 0.43 -16.32
C GLY A 177 18.93 -0.36 -17.49
N LYS A 178 20.06 0.11 -18.00
CA LYS A 178 20.76 -0.47 -19.15
C LYS A 178 21.79 -1.49 -18.69
N VAL A 179 21.75 -2.70 -19.24
CA VAL A 179 22.74 -3.75 -18.98
C VAL A 179 24.10 -3.29 -19.51
N LYS A 180 25.09 -3.21 -18.63
CA LYS A 180 26.48 -2.81 -18.93
C LYS A 180 27.42 -3.98 -19.13
N GLU A 181 27.12 -5.07 -18.47
CA GLU A 181 27.90 -6.28 -18.59
C GLU A 181 26.94 -7.45 -18.36
N ASP A 182 26.84 -8.30 -19.36
CA ASP A 182 26.23 -9.61 -19.20
C ASP A 182 27.29 -10.55 -18.61
N THR A 183 27.28 -10.68 -17.28
CA THR A 183 28.14 -11.66 -16.60
C THR A 183 27.60 -13.11 -16.74
N GLY A 184 26.52 -13.29 -17.50
CA GLY A 184 25.90 -14.56 -17.86
C GLY A 184 26.60 -15.36 -18.97
N THR A 185 27.68 -14.84 -19.57
CA THR A 185 28.51 -15.62 -20.51
C THR A 185 29.20 -16.83 -19.84
N LEU A 186 29.30 -16.83 -18.51
CA LEU A 186 29.63 -18.02 -17.73
C LEU A 186 28.33 -18.73 -17.35
N GLU A 187 28.12 -19.95 -17.86
CA GLU A 187 26.91 -20.77 -17.63
C GLU A 187 26.51 -20.90 -16.14
N THR A 188 27.47 -20.70 -15.23
CA THR A 188 27.25 -20.84 -13.79
C THR A 188 26.82 -19.57 -13.05
N THR A 189 26.84 -18.38 -13.69
CA THR A 189 26.54 -17.11 -13.01
C THR A 189 25.35 -16.37 -13.63
N ARG A 190 24.19 -16.47 -12.97
CA ARG A 190 22.96 -15.74 -13.32
C ARG A 190 22.97 -14.33 -12.70
N ARG A 191 23.71 -13.41 -13.32
CA ARG A 191 23.94 -12.05 -12.80
C ARG A 191 23.97 -11.02 -13.93
N LEU A 192 23.38 -9.85 -13.66
CA LEU A 192 23.46 -8.67 -14.53
C LEU A 192 24.12 -7.50 -13.80
N LEU A 193 24.94 -6.74 -14.51
CA LEU A 193 25.34 -5.39 -14.10
C LEU A 193 24.50 -4.37 -14.88
N VAL A 194 23.70 -3.59 -14.17
CA VAL A 194 22.70 -2.69 -14.75
C VAL A 194 22.97 -1.26 -14.33
N GLN A 195 23.22 -0.35 -15.28
CA GLN A 195 23.29 1.08 -15.02
C GLN A 195 21.89 1.66 -14.88
N ALA A 196 21.58 2.21 -13.71
CA ALA A 196 20.36 2.95 -13.42
C ALA A 196 20.73 4.29 -12.77
N GLY A 197 20.44 5.39 -13.46
CA GLY A 197 20.99 6.70 -13.15
C GLY A 197 22.52 6.72 -13.32
N ASP A 198 23.22 7.29 -12.34
CA ASP A 198 24.69 7.34 -12.31
C ASP A 198 25.32 6.15 -11.59
N GLN A 199 24.53 5.16 -11.19
CA GLN A 199 24.99 3.99 -10.42
C GLN A 199 24.89 2.71 -11.25
N THR A 200 25.80 1.78 -10.99
CA THR A 200 25.73 0.41 -11.54
C THR A 200 25.30 -0.53 -10.44
N TRP A 201 24.20 -1.23 -10.68
CA TRP A 201 23.60 -2.18 -9.77
C TRP A 201 23.92 -3.60 -10.19
N ARG A 202 24.24 -4.43 -9.20
CA ARG A 202 24.37 -5.85 -9.39
C ARG A 202 23.04 -6.54 -9.10
N ILE A 203 22.53 -7.25 -10.09
CA ILE A 203 21.28 -7.99 -10.00
C ILE A 203 21.62 -9.48 -9.98
N ASP A 204 21.48 -10.12 -8.83
CA ASP A 204 21.55 -11.58 -8.73
C ASP A 204 20.17 -12.15 -9.07
N VAL A 205 20.12 -13.02 -10.08
CA VAL A 205 18.87 -13.58 -10.63
C VAL A 205 18.83 -15.07 -10.29
N PRO A 206 18.15 -15.48 -9.21
CA PRO A 206 18.08 -16.88 -8.84
C PRO A 206 17.32 -17.71 -9.90
N ASP A 207 17.40 -19.05 -9.80
CA ASP A 207 16.75 -19.95 -10.77
C ASP A 207 15.23 -19.82 -10.74
N GLU A 208 14.65 -19.52 -9.57
CA GLU A 208 13.22 -19.30 -9.38
C GLU A 208 12.70 -17.95 -9.91
N ALA A 209 13.59 -17.01 -10.29
CA ALA A 209 13.16 -15.70 -10.75
C ALA A 209 12.47 -15.79 -12.11
N ALA A 210 11.35 -15.07 -12.27
CA ALA A 210 10.67 -14.96 -13.55
C ALA A 210 11.45 -14.02 -14.48
N VAL A 211 11.95 -14.54 -15.60
CA VAL A 211 12.64 -13.76 -16.62
C VAL A 211 11.79 -13.74 -17.87
N SER A 212 11.52 -12.53 -18.39
CA SER A 212 10.66 -12.33 -19.56
C SER A 212 11.25 -11.33 -20.54
N GLY A 213 10.94 -11.52 -21.82
CA GLY A 213 11.35 -10.64 -22.91
C GLY A 213 10.44 -9.44 -23.10
N THR A 214 10.74 -8.68 -24.15
CA THR A 214 10.01 -7.44 -24.50
C THR A 214 8.54 -7.69 -24.84
N THR A 215 8.17 -8.90 -25.29
CA THR A 215 6.78 -9.28 -25.61
C THR A 215 6.10 -10.08 -24.48
N GLY A 216 6.78 -10.27 -23.35
CA GLY A 216 6.29 -11.02 -22.19
C GLY A 216 6.49 -12.55 -22.29
N GLU A 217 7.14 -13.02 -23.35
CA GLU A 217 7.62 -14.40 -23.48
C GLU A 217 8.62 -14.74 -22.37
N GLN A 218 8.67 -15.99 -21.93
CA GLN A 218 9.66 -16.42 -20.95
C GLN A 218 11.04 -16.51 -21.63
N LEU A 219 12.04 -15.85 -21.04
CA LEU A 219 13.43 -15.88 -21.51
C LEU A 219 14.34 -16.54 -20.49
N SER A 220 15.49 -17.03 -20.97
CA SER A 220 16.63 -17.28 -20.11
C SER A 220 17.32 -15.96 -19.74
N ILE A 221 17.88 -15.86 -18.53
CA ILE A 221 18.68 -14.68 -18.17
C ILE A 221 19.91 -14.51 -19.06
N HIS A 222 20.43 -15.62 -19.61
CA HIS A 222 21.56 -15.66 -20.53
C HIS A 222 21.23 -15.14 -21.95
N GLU A 223 19.95 -14.85 -22.22
CA GLU A 223 19.50 -14.24 -23.48
C GLU A 223 19.42 -12.70 -23.37
N ILE A 224 19.61 -12.13 -22.17
CA ILE A 224 19.64 -10.68 -21.96
C ILE A 224 21.07 -10.17 -22.14
N HIS A 225 21.33 -9.51 -23.26
CA HIS A 225 22.67 -9.09 -23.65
C HIS A 225 23.05 -7.67 -23.18
N GLU A 226 24.36 -7.37 -23.20
CA GLU A 226 24.87 -6.01 -22.98
C GLU A 226 24.19 -5.00 -23.93
N GLY A 227 23.80 -3.85 -23.39
CA GLY A 227 23.10 -2.79 -24.12
C GLY A 227 21.58 -2.89 -24.05
N ALA A 228 21.02 -4.04 -23.66
CA ALA A 228 19.59 -4.19 -23.40
C ALA A 228 19.15 -3.31 -22.21
N TRP A 229 17.87 -2.94 -22.19
CA TRP A 229 17.25 -2.28 -21.05
C TRP A 229 16.38 -3.25 -20.30
N VAL A 230 16.53 -3.30 -18.99
CA VAL A 230 15.81 -4.22 -18.12
C VAL A 230 15.08 -3.50 -17.02
N ARG A 231 13.99 -4.12 -16.58
CA ARG A 231 13.29 -3.83 -15.35
C ARG A 231 13.44 -5.03 -14.43
N ALA A 232 14.10 -4.83 -13.30
CA ALA A 232 14.23 -5.83 -12.26
C ALA A 232 13.48 -5.41 -11.01
N ARG A 233 12.78 -6.35 -10.38
CA ARG A 233 12.17 -6.16 -9.07
C ARG A 233 12.69 -7.22 -8.12
N GLY A 234 12.99 -6.81 -6.90
CA GLY A 234 13.40 -7.76 -5.86
C GLY A 234 13.84 -7.07 -4.58
N LEU A 235 14.57 -7.81 -3.75
CA LEU A 235 15.02 -7.33 -2.45
C LEU A 235 16.45 -6.80 -2.55
N GLN A 236 16.69 -5.59 -2.06
CA GLN A 236 18.03 -5.05 -1.91
C GLN A 236 18.77 -5.81 -0.82
N THR A 237 19.81 -6.57 -1.16
CA THR A 237 20.56 -7.38 -0.19
C THR A 237 21.77 -6.65 0.37
N GLU A 238 22.37 -5.75 -0.41
CA GLU A 238 23.56 -4.97 -0.03
C GLU A 238 23.53 -3.60 -0.74
N ASN A 239 24.57 -2.78 -0.54
CA ASN A 239 24.72 -1.55 -1.30
C ASN A 239 24.83 -1.85 -2.80
N LEU A 240 23.96 -1.25 -3.62
CA LEU A 240 23.88 -1.45 -5.06
C LEU A 240 23.69 -2.91 -5.50
N ARG A 241 23.06 -3.74 -4.66
CA ARG A 241 22.85 -5.16 -4.95
C ARG A 241 21.42 -5.59 -4.69
N VAL A 242 20.81 -6.26 -5.67
CA VAL A 242 19.45 -6.79 -5.60
C VAL A 242 19.45 -8.28 -5.88
N LYS A 243 18.71 -9.02 -5.06
CA LYS A 243 18.24 -10.36 -5.43
C LYS A 243 16.88 -10.21 -6.10
N ALA A 244 16.83 -10.39 -7.42
CA ALA A 244 15.63 -10.17 -8.21
C ALA A 244 14.65 -11.35 -8.10
N ASP A 245 13.36 -11.05 -7.96
CA ASP A 245 12.28 -12.03 -8.09
C ASP A 245 11.75 -12.05 -9.53
N THR A 246 11.83 -10.91 -10.22
CA THR A 246 11.44 -10.78 -11.63
C THR A 246 12.43 -9.91 -12.40
N VAL A 247 12.74 -10.30 -13.63
CA VAL A 247 13.48 -9.50 -14.61
C VAL A 247 12.69 -9.47 -15.90
N GLN A 248 12.45 -8.28 -16.43
CA GLN A 248 11.78 -8.07 -17.71
C GLN A 248 12.73 -7.29 -18.61
N GLU A 249 13.05 -7.83 -19.78
CA GLU A 249 13.67 -7.05 -20.85
C GLU A 249 12.63 -6.05 -21.39
N ILE A 250 12.95 -4.75 -21.30
CA ILE A 250 12.10 -3.66 -21.77
C ILE A 250 12.44 -3.28 -23.20
N ALA A 251 13.72 -3.34 -23.55
CA ALA A 251 14.22 -3.13 -24.89
C ALA A 251 15.44 -4.01 -25.13
N THR A 252 15.50 -4.64 -26.30
CA THR A 252 16.64 -5.49 -26.68
C THR A 252 17.91 -4.65 -26.87
N ALA A 253 19.07 -5.30 -26.88
CA ALA A 253 20.33 -4.63 -27.19
C ALA A 253 20.31 -3.93 -28.57
N GLU A 254 19.61 -4.51 -29.56
CA GLU A 254 19.44 -3.93 -30.90
C GLU A 254 18.58 -2.66 -30.89
N GLN A 255 17.53 -2.65 -30.06
CA GLN A 255 16.67 -1.47 -29.89
C GLN A 255 17.35 -0.35 -29.09
N GLY A 256 18.21 -0.74 -28.13
CA GLY A 256 19.02 0.16 -27.32
C GLY A 256 18.20 1.24 -26.62
N ASP A 257 18.72 2.47 -26.65
CA ASP A 257 18.10 3.61 -25.94
C ASP A 257 16.78 4.04 -26.59
N GLN A 258 16.61 3.84 -27.90
CA GLN A 258 15.36 4.17 -28.58
C GLN A 258 14.21 3.27 -28.10
N GLY A 259 14.46 1.98 -27.92
CA GLY A 259 13.45 1.05 -27.37
C GLY A 259 13.06 1.42 -25.95
N TYR A 260 14.02 1.80 -25.11
CA TYR A 260 13.73 2.30 -23.77
C TYR A 260 12.85 3.55 -23.80
N PHE A 261 13.20 4.56 -24.61
CA PHE A 261 12.43 5.82 -24.70
C PHE A 261 11.01 5.64 -25.22
N GLN A 262 10.74 4.57 -25.98
CA GLN A 262 9.40 4.22 -26.47
C GLN A 262 8.63 3.31 -25.51
N SER A 263 9.28 2.79 -24.47
CA SER A 263 8.65 1.87 -23.52
C SER A 263 7.73 2.60 -22.54
N ALA A 264 6.78 1.86 -21.97
CA ALA A 264 5.92 2.34 -20.86
C ALA A 264 6.70 2.66 -19.57
N PHE A 265 7.97 2.26 -19.50
CA PHE A 265 8.84 2.47 -18.34
C PHE A 265 9.71 3.72 -18.47
N PHE A 266 9.75 4.36 -19.65
CA PHE A 266 10.46 5.64 -19.78
C PHE A 266 9.83 6.71 -18.90
N ARG A 267 10.69 7.52 -18.27
CA ARG A 267 10.32 8.71 -17.51
C ARG A 267 11.23 9.86 -17.99
N PRO A 268 10.67 10.99 -18.45
CA PRO A 268 11.48 12.17 -18.78
C PRO A 268 12.36 12.59 -17.60
N GLY A 269 13.64 12.90 -17.85
CA GLY A 269 14.65 13.17 -16.82
C GLY A 269 15.35 11.94 -16.24
N TYR A 270 14.97 10.74 -16.68
CA TYR A 270 15.61 9.47 -16.31
C TYR A 270 16.12 8.73 -17.55
N GLU A 271 16.84 9.45 -18.41
CA GLU A 271 17.41 8.91 -19.65
C GLU A 271 18.46 7.81 -19.39
N ARG A 272 19.00 7.76 -18.16
CA ARG A 272 19.94 6.73 -17.69
C ARG A 272 19.28 5.64 -16.84
N GLY A 273 17.94 5.58 -16.82
CA GLY A 273 17.18 4.70 -15.94
C GLY A 273 17.04 5.25 -14.53
N TYR A 274 16.44 4.47 -13.65
CA TYR A 274 16.12 4.88 -12.29
C TYR A 274 16.02 3.70 -11.34
N VAL A 275 16.12 3.99 -10.06
CA VAL A 275 15.80 3.05 -8.98
C VAL A 275 14.70 3.67 -8.16
N ILE A 276 13.62 2.93 -7.98
CA ILE A 276 12.55 3.30 -7.06
C ILE A 276 12.50 2.29 -5.95
N GLN A 277 12.42 2.78 -4.71
CA GLN A 277 12.03 1.93 -3.61
C GLN A 277 10.55 1.64 -3.77
N VAL A 278 10.21 0.35 -3.88
CA VAL A 278 8.80 -0.05 -3.91
C VAL A 278 8.33 0.06 -2.47
N ALA A 279 7.83 1.25 -2.11
CA ALA A 279 7.07 1.40 -0.89
C ALA A 279 5.96 0.35 -0.96
N GLY A 280 5.99 -0.62 -0.04
CA GLY A 280 4.86 -1.52 0.14
C GLY A 280 3.64 -0.63 0.25
N VAL A 281 2.71 -0.76 -0.70
CA VAL A 281 1.50 0.06 -0.71
C VAL A 281 0.81 -0.20 0.63
N ARG A 282 0.85 0.80 1.52
CA ARG A 282 -0.10 0.89 2.61
C ARG A 282 -1.42 1.25 1.95
N GLU A 283 -2.26 0.24 1.74
CA GLU A 283 -3.67 0.52 1.59
C GLU A 283 -4.11 1.12 2.93
N GLN A 284 -4.23 2.45 2.95
CA GLN A 284 -4.80 3.16 4.07
C GLN A 284 -6.29 2.80 4.05
N LEU A 285 -6.66 1.75 4.78
CA LEU A 285 -8.06 1.49 5.09
C LEU A 285 -8.65 2.80 5.63
N PRO A 286 -9.75 3.31 5.05
CA PRO A 286 -10.33 4.57 5.48
C PRO A 286 -10.55 4.53 6.99
N ALA A 287 -10.11 5.58 7.66
CA ALA A 287 -10.34 5.76 9.09
C ALA A 287 -11.85 5.68 9.35
N ALA A 288 -12.24 4.69 10.15
CA ALA A 288 -13.60 4.40 10.56
C ALA A 288 -14.60 4.12 9.41
N ALA A 289 -14.77 2.84 9.08
CA ALA A 289 -16.06 2.39 8.57
C ALA A 289 -17.15 2.76 9.60
N PRO A 290 -18.35 3.20 9.16
CA PRO A 290 -19.46 3.48 10.07
C PRO A 290 -19.75 2.25 10.96
N PRO A 291 -20.23 2.44 12.20
CA PRO A 291 -20.55 1.34 13.10
C PRO A 291 -21.57 0.41 12.43
N GLY A 292 -21.17 -0.81 12.10
CA GLY A 292 -22.01 -1.80 11.42
C GLY A 292 -21.31 -2.68 10.38
N VAL A 293 -20.08 -2.37 9.97
CA VAL A 293 -19.31 -3.27 9.08
C VAL A 293 -18.69 -4.39 9.92
N VAL A 294 -19.25 -5.59 9.78
CA VAL A 294 -18.74 -6.82 10.43
C VAL A 294 -17.49 -7.29 9.68
N THR A 295 -16.47 -7.67 10.43
CA THR A 295 -15.21 -8.20 9.91
C THR A 295 -15.46 -9.51 9.15
N PRO A 296 -14.90 -9.70 7.95
CA PRO A 296 -15.14 -10.90 7.14
C PRO A 296 -14.62 -12.18 7.81
N PRO A 297 -15.20 -13.35 7.49
CA PRO A 297 -14.73 -14.64 8.00
C PRO A 297 -13.32 -14.96 7.47
N GLU A 298 -12.40 -15.24 8.40
CA GLU A 298 -11.01 -15.71 8.30
C GLU A 298 -10.45 -15.98 6.87
N PRO A 299 -9.35 -15.34 6.45
CA PRO A 299 -8.59 -15.79 5.28
C PRO A 299 -7.90 -17.12 5.59
N PHE A 300 -8.08 -18.10 4.69
CA PHE A 300 -7.38 -19.39 4.76
C PHE A 300 -5.90 -19.22 4.41
N ALA A 301 -5.02 -20.02 5.02
CA ALA A 301 -3.60 -20.09 4.65
C ALA A 301 -3.45 -20.41 3.15
N GLY A 302 -2.66 -19.62 2.42
CA GLY A 302 -2.45 -19.77 0.97
C GLY A 302 -3.40 -19.00 0.06
N ALA A 303 -4.29 -18.18 0.60
CA ALA A 303 -5.22 -17.37 -0.19
C ALA A 303 -4.48 -16.23 -0.93
N VAL A 304 -4.49 -16.26 -2.27
CA VAL A 304 -3.87 -15.24 -3.11
C VAL A 304 -4.88 -14.12 -3.36
N PRO A 305 -4.60 -12.86 -2.95
CA PRO A 305 -5.49 -11.75 -3.25
C PRO A 305 -5.54 -11.54 -4.76
N LEU A 306 -6.75 -11.34 -5.26
CA LEU A 306 -7.03 -11.40 -6.69
C LEU A 306 -8.08 -10.36 -7.04
N GLU A 307 -7.85 -9.69 -8.16
CA GLU A 307 -8.75 -8.74 -8.79
C GLU A 307 -9.21 -9.36 -10.12
N ILE A 308 -10.52 -9.42 -10.33
CA ILE A 308 -11.13 -9.87 -11.58
C ILE A 308 -11.89 -8.72 -12.19
N VAL A 309 -11.56 -8.37 -13.42
CA VAL A 309 -12.43 -7.57 -14.28
C VAL A 309 -12.90 -8.46 -15.40
N GLY A 310 -14.21 -8.67 -15.51
CA GLY A 310 -14.75 -9.58 -16.51
C GLY A 310 -16.25 -9.48 -16.69
N LYS A 311 -16.77 -10.20 -17.68
CA LYS A 311 -18.18 -10.15 -18.08
C LYS A 311 -18.96 -11.28 -17.43
N VAL A 312 -20.09 -10.97 -16.79
CA VAL A 312 -20.95 -11.97 -16.13
C VAL A 312 -21.63 -12.83 -17.20
N LYS A 313 -21.31 -14.11 -17.21
CA LYS A 313 -21.87 -15.09 -18.15
C LYS A 313 -23.18 -15.69 -17.66
N GLU A 314 -23.23 -15.98 -16.38
CA GLU A 314 -24.34 -16.64 -15.70
C GLU A 314 -24.37 -16.19 -14.23
N ASP A 315 -25.55 -15.79 -13.76
CA ASP A 315 -25.88 -15.83 -12.34
C ASP A 315 -26.53 -17.20 -12.11
N THR A 316 -25.99 -17.98 -11.18
CA THR A 316 -26.51 -19.34 -10.91
C THR A 316 -27.91 -19.35 -10.31
N GLY A 317 -28.50 -18.18 -10.00
CA GLY A 317 -29.95 -17.98 -9.85
C GLY A 317 -30.62 -18.71 -8.69
N LEU A 318 -29.87 -19.47 -7.91
CA LEU A 318 -30.34 -20.06 -6.67
C LEU A 318 -30.17 -19.01 -5.57
N GLU A 319 -31.28 -18.57 -4.96
CA GLU A 319 -31.31 -17.59 -3.84
C GLU A 319 -30.32 -17.95 -2.71
N ILE A 320 -29.96 -19.22 -2.58
CA ILE A 320 -29.05 -19.73 -1.54
C ILE A 320 -27.56 -19.68 -1.92
N THR A 321 -27.20 -19.50 -3.20
CA THR A 321 -25.80 -19.48 -3.63
C THR A 321 -25.46 -18.19 -4.35
N ARG A 322 -24.86 -17.25 -3.60
CA ARG A 322 -24.23 -16.01 -4.07
C ARG A 322 -23.03 -16.28 -4.99
N ARG A 323 -23.26 -16.73 -6.21
CA ARG A 323 -22.22 -17.18 -7.16
C ARG A 323 -22.46 -16.61 -8.55
N LEU A 324 -21.45 -15.90 -9.05
CA LEU A 324 -21.38 -15.42 -10.43
C LEU A 324 -20.36 -16.26 -11.22
N LEU A 325 -20.66 -16.53 -12.49
CA LEU A 325 -19.67 -17.00 -13.46
C LEU A 325 -19.25 -15.83 -14.33
N VAL A 326 -17.95 -15.53 -14.34
CA VAL A 326 -17.39 -14.32 -14.96
C VAL A 326 -16.32 -14.73 -15.96
N ASP A 327 -16.48 -14.32 -17.21
CA ASP A 327 -15.45 -14.49 -18.24
C ASP A 327 -14.44 -13.34 -18.13
N ALA A 328 -13.19 -13.68 -17.78
CA ALA A 328 -12.07 -12.76 -17.59
C ALA A 328 -10.78 -13.39 -18.14
N GLY A 329 -9.99 -12.62 -18.92
CA GLY A 329 -8.69 -13.08 -19.45
C GLY A 329 -8.79 -14.37 -20.27
N GLY A 330 -9.86 -14.53 -21.05
CA GLY A 330 -10.13 -15.75 -21.82
C GLY A 330 -10.52 -16.99 -21.01
N GLN A 331 -10.83 -16.85 -19.72
CA GLN A 331 -11.22 -17.96 -18.84
C GLN A 331 -12.51 -17.66 -18.06
N THR A 332 -13.29 -18.69 -17.75
CA THR A 332 -14.46 -18.54 -16.87
C THR A 332 -14.05 -18.75 -15.40
N TRP A 333 -14.33 -17.74 -14.57
CA TRP A 333 -14.07 -17.70 -13.14
C TRP A 333 -15.34 -17.83 -12.33
N ARG A 334 -15.26 -18.55 -11.21
CA ARG A 334 -16.33 -18.62 -10.21
C ARG A 334 -16.10 -17.55 -9.15
N VAL A 335 -16.99 -16.57 -9.09
CA VAL A 335 -16.98 -15.52 -8.07
C VAL A 335 -18.00 -15.89 -7.00
N LYS A 336 -17.52 -16.38 -5.85
CA LYS A 336 -18.34 -16.65 -4.67
C LYS A 336 -18.39 -15.36 -3.83
N VAL A 337 -19.50 -14.64 -3.89
CA VAL A 337 -19.70 -13.40 -3.14
C VAL A 337 -20.03 -13.76 -1.69
N VAL A 338 -19.27 -13.23 -0.73
CA VAL A 338 -19.51 -13.51 0.69
C VAL A 338 -20.76 -12.78 1.21
N ASP A 339 -21.27 -13.17 2.39
CA ASP A 339 -22.57 -12.68 2.86
C ASP A 339 -22.59 -11.17 3.16
N ASP A 340 -21.43 -10.64 3.51
CA ASP A 340 -21.11 -9.27 3.89
C ASP A 340 -20.40 -8.48 2.78
N ALA A 341 -20.32 -9.03 1.57
CA ALA A 341 -19.64 -8.36 0.47
C ALA A 341 -20.34 -7.04 0.10
N LEU A 342 -19.56 -6.00 -0.19
CA LEU A 342 -20.06 -4.76 -0.77
C LEU A 342 -20.35 -5.00 -2.26
N VAL A 343 -21.62 -5.04 -2.63
CA VAL A 343 -22.06 -5.15 -4.02
C VAL A 343 -22.70 -3.84 -4.47
N THR A 344 -22.21 -3.26 -5.56
CA THR A 344 -22.68 -1.94 -6.05
C THR A 344 -22.98 -1.95 -7.54
N ASP A 345 -23.97 -1.14 -7.95
CA ASP A 345 -24.30 -0.89 -9.36
C ASP A 345 -23.27 0.06 -10.03
N PRO A 346 -23.38 0.35 -11.34
CA PRO A 346 -22.48 1.27 -12.05
C PRO A 346 -22.44 2.70 -11.53
N ARG A 347 -23.40 3.08 -10.68
CA ARG A 347 -23.49 4.41 -10.04
C ARG A 347 -22.96 4.37 -8.60
N GLY A 348 -22.42 3.24 -8.16
CA GLY A 348 -21.92 3.02 -6.80
C GLY A 348 -23.01 2.78 -5.76
N LYS A 349 -24.27 2.61 -6.17
CA LYS A 349 -25.38 2.34 -5.24
C LYS A 349 -25.33 0.88 -4.78
N PRO A 350 -25.47 0.58 -3.48
CA PRO A 350 -25.54 -0.79 -3.00
C PRO A 350 -26.73 -1.55 -3.61
N ILE A 351 -26.48 -2.77 -4.08
CA ILE A 351 -27.48 -3.68 -4.65
C ILE A 351 -27.29 -5.09 -4.08
N SER A 352 -28.29 -5.96 -4.23
CA SER A 352 -28.11 -7.38 -3.97
C SER A 352 -27.20 -8.03 -5.03
N VAL A 353 -26.45 -9.07 -4.67
CA VAL A 353 -25.71 -9.88 -5.67
C VAL A 353 -26.64 -10.47 -6.74
N HIS A 354 -27.90 -10.72 -6.39
CA HIS A 354 -28.93 -11.22 -7.31
C HIS A 354 -29.46 -10.15 -8.28
N GLU A 355 -29.09 -8.89 -8.07
CA GLU A 355 -29.38 -7.79 -9.00
C GLU A 355 -28.23 -7.59 -9.99
N VAL A 356 -27.09 -8.28 -9.84
CA VAL A 356 -25.99 -8.22 -10.81
C VAL A 356 -26.42 -8.91 -12.09
N HIS A 357 -26.52 -8.13 -13.16
CA HIS A 357 -27.13 -8.61 -14.38
C HIS A 357 -26.20 -9.52 -15.20
N ARG A 358 -26.82 -10.50 -15.88
CA ARG A 358 -26.13 -11.24 -16.94
C ARG A 358 -25.66 -10.26 -18.02
N THR A 359 -24.47 -10.49 -18.57
CA THR A 359 -23.79 -9.66 -19.58
C THR A 359 -23.21 -8.34 -19.08
N ALA A 360 -23.46 -7.95 -17.82
CA ALA A 360 -22.78 -6.80 -17.22
C ALA A 360 -21.29 -7.10 -17.04
N TRP A 361 -20.47 -6.06 -17.15
CA TRP A 361 -19.07 -6.12 -16.73
C TRP A 361 -19.01 -5.88 -15.23
N ILE A 362 -18.16 -6.63 -14.53
CA ILE A 362 -17.93 -6.44 -13.09
C ILE A 362 -16.45 -6.31 -12.81
N HIS A 363 -16.15 -5.58 -11.73
CA HIS A 363 -14.88 -5.57 -11.03
C HIS A 363 -15.10 -6.25 -9.67
N ALA A 364 -14.39 -7.36 -9.42
CA ALA A 364 -14.50 -8.11 -8.18
C ALA A 364 -13.13 -8.23 -7.52
N THR A 365 -13.06 -7.95 -6.23
CA THR A 365 -11.85 -8.14 -5.41
C THR A 365 -12.11 -9.12 -4.28
N GLY A 366 -11.07 -9.87 -3.92
CA GLY A 366 -11.16 -10.88 -2.88
C GLY A 366 -9.99 -11.86 -2.94
N TRP A 367 -10.23 -13.10 -2.55
CA TRP A 367 -9.16 -14.10 -2.44
C TRP A 367 -9.41 -15.35 -3.26
N GLN A 368 -8.37 -15.83 -3.93
CA GLN A 368 -8.40 -17.09 -4.66
C GLN A 368 -8.59 -18.26 -3.69
N THR A 369 -9.56 -19.12 -3.99
CA THR A 369 -9.92 -20.31 -3.18
C THR A 369 -9.86 -21.62 -3.96
N GLY A 370 -9.37 -21.58 -5.20
CA GLY A 370 -9.18 -22.72 -6.09
C GLY A 370 -8.68 -22.26 -7.45
N ASP A 371 -8.48 -23.21 -8.38
CA ASP A 371 -7.83 -22.97 -9.68
C ASP A 371 -8.48 -21.84 -10.50
N LYS A 372 -9.80 -21.64 -10.41
CA LYS A 372 -10.53 -20.53 -11.06
C LYS A 372 -11.67 -20.02 -10.19
N SER A 373 -11.41 -19.85 -8.90
CA SER A 373 -12.43 -19.47 -7.92
C SER A 373 -11.92 -18.36 -7.02
N ILE A 374 -12.71 -17.30 -6.89
CA ILE A 374 -12.47 -16.20 -5.95
C ILE A 374 -13.60 -16.15 -4.92
N ARG A 375 -13.27 -15.90 -3.65
CA ARG A 375 -14.23 -15.41 -2.64
C ARG A 375 -14.17 -13.89 -2.65
N ALA A 376 -15.16 -13.26 -3.26
CA ALA A 376 -15.18 -11.81 -3.43
C ALA A 376 -15.82 -11.11 -2.23
N THR A 377 -15.14 -10.09 -1.72
CA THR A 377 -15.61 -9.18 -0.66
C THR A 377 -16.12 -7.86 -1.22
N VAL A 378 -15.72 -7.51 -2.44
CA VAL A 378 -16.28 -6.37 -3.18
C VAL A 378 -16.63 -6.83 -4.58
N VAL A 379 -17.81 -6.44 -5.04
CA VAL A 379 -18.25 -6.58 -6.42
C VAL A 379 -18.85 -5.25 -6.87
N HIS A 380 -18.30 -4.68 -7.94
CA HIS A 380 -18.81 -3.46 -8.54
C HIS A 380 -19.22 -3.75 -9.98
N GLU A 381 -20.50 -3.60 -10.29
CA GLU A 381 -20.98 -3.64 -11.66
C GLU A 381 -20.47 -2.39 -12.39
N ILE A 382 -19.70 -2.59 -13.45
CA ILE A 382 -19.03 -1.52 -14.22
C ILE A 382 -19.99 -0.94 -15.26
N THR A 383 -20.88 -1.77 -15.82
CA THR A 383 -21.77 -1.40 -16.93
C THR A 383 -23.18 -1.88 -16.70
N GLU A 384 -24.16 -1.15 -17.21
CA GLU A 384 -25.55 -1.63 -17.22
C GLU A 384 -25.65 -2.80 -18.21
N ALA A 385 -26.42 -3.84 -17.89
CA ALA A 385 -26.61 -4.95 -18.81
C ALA A 385 -27.31 -4.53 -20.11
N GLY A 386 -26.87 -5.13 -21.21
CA GLY A 386 -27.46 -4.90 -22.52
C GLY A 386 -26.46 -5.03 -23.67
N PRO A 387 -26.92 -4.82 -24.92
CA PRO A 387 -26.07 -4.95 -26.11
C PRO A 387 -24.93 -3.93 -26.15
N MET A 388 -25.03 -2.84 -25.38
CA MET A 388 -24.03 -1.77 -25.31
C MET A 388 -23.01 -1.95 -24.17
N ALA A 389 -23.12 -3.02 -23.37
CA ALA A 389 -22.24 -3.24 -22.22
C ALA A 389 -20.76 -3.26 -22.60
N ASP A 390 -20.40 -3.82 -23.76
CA ASP A 390 -19.00 -3.86 -24.21
C ASP A 390 -18.48 -2.46 -24.62
N GLN A 391 -19.33 -1.66 -25.26
CA GLN A 391 -18.99 -0.27 -25.63
C GLN A 391 -18.87 0.62 -24.40
N GLN A 392 -19.74 0.44 -23.40
CA GLN A 392 -19.65 1.12 -22.11
C GLN A 392 -18.39 0.73 -21.36
N PHE A 393 -18.04 -0.57 -21.34
CA PHE A 393 -16.84 -1.06 -20.68
C PHE A 393 -15.59 -0.38 -21.21
N GLN A 394 -15.47 -0.28 -22.54
CA GLN A 394 -14.36 0.40 -23.23
C GLN A 394 -14.17 1.88 -22.83
N GLN A 395 -15.17 2.52 -22.26
CA GLN A 395 -15.12 3.92 -21.81
C GLN A 395 -14.81 4.06 -20.31
N THR A 396 -14.67 2.94 -19.59
CA THR A 396 -14.41 2.96 -18.15
C THR A 396 -12.92 2.96 -17.83
N ALA A 397 -12.58 3.38 -16.61
CA ALA A 397 -11.20 3.29 -16.10
C ALA A 397 -10.68 1.85 -15.97
N PHE A 398 -11.56 0.85 -16.04
CA PHE A 398 -11.22 -0.57 -15.98
C PHE A 398 -10.84 -1.13 -17.36
N TYR A 399 -11.08 -0.43 -18.46
CA TYR A 399 -10.68 -0.92 -19.78
C TYR A 399 -9.16 -0.82 -19.98
N ARG A 400 -8.57 -1.90 -20.51
CA ARG A 400 -7.17 -1.95 -20.91
C ARG A 400 -7.08 -2.43 -22.36
N PRO A 401 -6.42 -1.70 -23.27
CA PRO A 401 -6.16 -2.19 -24.62
C PRO A 401 -5.46 -3.56 -24.59
N GLY A 402 -5.95 -4.53 -25.38
CA GLY A 402 -5.45 -5.92 -25.40
C GLY A 402 -6.08 -6.85 -24.35
N PHE A 403 -7.02 -6.35 -23.53
CA PHE A 403 -7.78 -7.13 -22.55
C PHE A 403 -9.30 -7.01 -22.81
N GLU A 404 -9.71 -7.21 -24.06
CA GLU A 404 -11.11 -7.08 -24.50
C GLU A 404 -12.04 -8.13 -23.85
N THR A 405 -11.48 -9.21 -23.32
CA THR A 405 -12.20 -10.24 -22.54
C THR A 405 -12.03 -10.07 -21.04
N GLY A 406 -11.58 -8.90 -20.59
CA GLY A 406 -11.25 -8.63 -19.19
C GLY A 406 -9.88 -9.19 -18.81
N TYR A 407 -9.55 -9.07 -17.52
CA TYR A 407 -8.26 -9.49 -17.00
C TYR A 407 -8.38 -10.01 -15.57
N ILE A 408 -7.38 -10.79 -15.18
CA ILE A 408 -7.15 -11.17 -13.79
C ILE A 408 -5.82 -10.58 -13.38
N THR A 409 -5.86 -9.75 -12.35
CA THR A 409 -4.64 -9.28 -11.71
C THR A 409 -4.51 -10.05 -10.41
N ARG A 410 -3.43 -10.83 -10.29
CA ARG A 410 -2.97 -11.18 -8.95
C ARG A 410 -2.52 -9.86 -8.34
N VAL A 411 -3.30 -9.36 -7.39
CA VAL A 411 -2.79 -8.30 -6.53
C VAL A 411 -1.60 -8.96 -5.89
N ALA A 412 -0.39 -8.54 -6.25
CA ALA A 412 0.79 -9.02 -5.57
C ALA A 412 0.49 -8.70 -4.11
N GLY A 413 0.22 -9.75 -3.32
CA GLY A 413 0.01 -9.59 -1.92
C GLY A 413 1.23 -8.81 -1.49
N VAL A 414 1.03 -7.56 -1.08
CA VAL A 414 1.96 -6.94 -0.18
C VAL A 414 1.92 -7.93 0.98
N ARG A 415 2.86 -8.88 0.98
CA ARG A 415 3.38 -9.40 2.22
C ARG A 415 3.83 -8.11 2.87
N GLU A 416 2.96 -7.54 3.71
CA GLU A 416 3.40 -6.55 4.66
C GLU A 416 4.57 -7.22 5.34
N LEU A 417 5.78 -6.76 5.01
CA LEU A 417 6.95 -6.94 5.84
C LEU A 417 6.63 -6.16 7.09
N PHE A 418 5.81 -6.75 7.97
CA PHE A 418 5.66 -6.25 9.30
C PHE A 418 7.07 -6.22 9.87
N GLN A 419 7.49 -5.05 10.36
CA GLN A 419 8.52 -4.99 11.38
C GLN A 419 8.23 -6.09 12.41
N PRO A 420 9.24 -6.79 12.94
CA PRO A 420 9.00 -7.92 13.86
C PRO A 420 8.03 -7.47 14.95
N ILE A 421 6.79 -7.96 14.88
CA ILE A 421 5.76 -7.53 15.81
C ILE A 421 6.08 -8.24 17.12
N VAL A 422 6.38 -7.46 18.15
CA VAL A 422 6.55 -7.98 19.51
C VAL A 422 5.21 -7.87 20.22
N LEU A 423 4.48 -8.98 20.30
CA LEU A 423 3.20 -9.04 20.99
C LEU A 423 3.38 -9.78 22.31
N THR A 424 3.05 -9.11 23.42
CA THR A 424 3.05 -9.74 24.75
C THR A 424 1.61 -9.85 25.24
N GLY A 425 1.24 -11.01 25.77
CA GLY A 425 -0.10 -11.23 26.29
C GLY A 425 -0.28 -12.58 26.98
N THR A 426 -1.53 -12.91 27.31
CA THR A 426 -1.92 -14.18 27.93
C THR A 426 -2.64 -15.06 26.91
N VAL A 427 -2.19 -16.28 26.71
CA VAL A 427 -2.80 -17.21 25.75
C VAL A 427 -4.18 -17.63 26.23
N THR A 428 -5.21 -17.41 25.42
CA THR A 428 -6.60 -17.76 25.77
C THR A 428 -7.11 -19.01 25.05
N ARG A 429 -6.48 -19.40 23.94
CA ARG A 429 -6.83 -20.61 23.17
C ARG A 429 -5.61 -21.11 22.41
N VAL A 430 -5.47 -22.42 22.21
CA VAL A 430 -4.40 -23.04 21.40
C VAL A 430 -5.02 -24.10 20.50
N ASP A 431 -4.69 -24.08 19.21
CA ASP A 431 -5.01 -25.10 18.23
C ASP A 431 -3.71 -25.71 17.70
N ARG A 432 -3.46 -26.96 18.07
CA ARG A 432 -2.20 -27.65 17.73
C ARG A 432 -2.23 -28.22 16.32
N ASP A 433 -3.40 -28.57 15.80
CA ASP A 433 -3.53 -29.19 14.49
C ASP A 433 -3.48 -28.12 13.40
N GLY A 434 -4.02 -26.92 13.67
CA GLY A 434 -3.91 -25.74 12.82
C GLY A 434 -2.63 -24.90 13.03
N GLU A 435 -1.77 -25.27 13.98
CA GLU A 435 -0.56 -24.53 14.35
C GLU A 435 -0.79 -23.01 14.61
N TRP A 436 -1.80 -22.70 15.44
CA TRP A 436 -2.12 -21.32 15.84
C TRP A 436 -2.63 -21.23 17.30
N PHE A 437 -2.69 -20.00 17.84
CA PHE A 437 -3.26 -19.73 19.17
C PHE A 437 -3.83 -18.31 19.25
N ILE A 438 -4.63 -18.01 20.29
CA ILE A 438 -5.13 -16.65 20.57
C ILE A 438 -4.41 -16.08 21.80
N LEU A 439 -3.89 -14.87 21.67
CA LEU A 439 -3.21 -14.10 22.69
C LEU A 439 -4.08 -12.90 23.12
N ARG A 440 -4.42 -12.80 24.40
CA ARG A 440 -5.06 -11.61 24.96
C ARG A 440 -3.99 -10.61 25.43
N THR A 441 -3.91 -9.45 24.79
CA THR A 441 -2.94 -8.40 25.15
C THR A 441 -3.31 -7.72 26.48
N PRO A 442 -2.39 -6.99 27.14
CA PRO A 442 -2.70 -6.22 28.36
C PRO A 442 -3.84 -5.22 28.18
N GLU A 443 -4.02 -4.69 26.98
CA GLU A 443 -5.08 -3.77 26.59
C GLU A 443 -6.43 -4.48 26.36
N GLY A 444 -6.46 -5.81 26.52
CA GLY A 444 -7.67 -6.63 26.42
C GLY A 444 -7.99 -7.14 25.02
N ARG A 445 -7.15 -6.88 24.01
CA ARG A 445 -7.36 -7.31 22.62
C ARG A 445 -7.07 -8.80 22.45
N HIS A 446 -7.85 -9.51 21.64
CA HIS A 446 -7.65 -10.94 21.34
C HIS A 446 -7.03 -11.15 19.96
N VAL A 447 -5.75 -11.50 19.91
CA VAL A 447 -4.93 -11.61 18.69
C VAL A 447 -4.70 -13.07 18.31
N THR A 448 -4.97 -13.47 17.07
CA THR A 448 -4.66 -14.81 16.57
C THR A 448 -3.24 -14.89 16.03
N VAL A 449 -2.42 -15.75 16.60
CA VAL A 449 -1.01 -15.93 16.27
C VAL A 449 -0.83 -17.27 15.54
N TYR A 450 -0.34 -17.22 14.31
CA TYR A 450 0.09 -18.39 13.54
C TYR A 450 1.56 -18.68 13.80
N VAL A 451 1.94 -19.95 13.85
CA VAL A 451 3.27 -20.39 14.32
C VAL A 451 4.36 -20.25 13.26
N GLU A 452 3.98 -20.20 11.98
CA GLU A 452 4.93 -20.13 10.87
C GLU A 452 5.82 -18.88 10.96
N GLY A 453 7.13 -19.08 11.21
CA GLY A 453 8.11 -18.00 11.30
C GLY A 453 8.05 -17.16 12.58
N ALA A 454 7.33 -17.60 13.62
CA ALA A 454 7.28 -16.95 14.91
C ALA A 454 8.31 -17.55 15.91
N THR A 455 8.95 -16.68 16.67
CA THR A 455 9.74 -17.05 17.86
C THR A 455 8.96 -16.70 19.11
N PHE A 456 8.94 -17.63 20.07
CA PHE A 456 8.18 -17.48 21.30
C PHE A 456 9.13 -17.38 22.48
N THR A 457 8.93 -16.40 23.33
CA THR A 457 9.65 -16.27 24.60
C THR A 457 8.68 -16.21 25.77
N ARG A 458 9.07 -16.82 26.88
CA ARG A 458 8.35 -16.80 28.15
C ARG A 458 9.32 -16.30 29.21
N MET A 459 9.04 -15.14 29.79
CA MET A 459 9.98 -14.46 30.70
C MET A 459 11.39 -14.31 30.09
N GLY A 460 11.45 -13.98 28.78
CA GLY A 460 12.71 -13.82 28.04
C GLY A 460 13.42 -15.10 27.62
N GLN A 461 12.91 -16.29 27.97
CA GLN A 461 13.49 -17.57 27.55
C GLN A 461 12.73 -18.14 26.33
N PRO A 462 13.41 -18.56 25.26
CA PRO A 462 12.77 -19.14 24.10
C PRO A 462 12.08 -20.47 24.43
N PHE A 463 10.94 -20.74 23.81
CA PHE A 463 10.26 -22.03 23.93
C PHE A 463 9.59 -22.45 22.62
N VAL A 464 9.28 -23.75 22.49
CA VAL A 464 8.63 -24.31 21.29
C VAL A 464 7.11 -24.22 21.40
N PHE A 465 6.41 -23.93 20.29
CA PHE A 465 4.94 -23.81 20.27
C PHE A 465 4.21 -24.99 20.92
N ARG A 466 4.72 -26.22 20.75
CA ARG A 466 4.13 -27.44 21.33
C ARG A 466 3.99 -27.41 22.86
N SER A 467 4.79 -26.61 23.57
CA SER A 467 4.71 -26.46 25.03
C SER A 467 3.78 -25.34 25.50
N LEU A 468 3.17 -24.58 24.57
CA LEU A 468 2.22 -23.51 24.89
C LEU A 468 0.92 -24.07 25.49
N ARG A 469 0.43 -23.43 26.55
CA ARG A 469 -0.80 -23.74 27.28
C ARG A 469 -1.68 -22.50 27.40
N VAL A 470 -2.99 -22.71 27.48
CA VAL A 470 -3.94 -21.65 27.85
C VAL A 470 -3.58 -21.14 29.26
N GLY A 471 -3.53 -19.82 29.42
CA GLY A 471 -3.09 -19.13 30.63
C GLY A 471 -1.60 -18.74 30.64
N ASP A 472 -0.80 -19.23 29.70
CA ASP A 472 0.61 -18.83 29.62
C ASP A 472 0.75 -17.35 29.22
N ARG A 473 1.67 -16.64 29.87
CA ARG A 473 2.12 -15.32 29.42
C ARG A 473 3.25 -15.50 28.41
N ALA A 474 3.03 -15.07 27.17
CA ALA A 474 3.97 -15.25 26.07
C ALA A 474 4.28 -13.91 25.41
N THR A 475 5.53 -13.74 25.00
CA THR A 475 5.97 -12.70 24.08
C THR A 475 6.30 -13.38 22.76
N VAL A 476 5.57 -12.99 21.72
CA VAL A 476 5.72 -13.50 20.36
C VAL A 476 6.48 -12.46 19.56
N THR A 477 7.54 -12.88 18.89
CA THR A 477 8.29 -12.06 17.95
C THR A 477 8.33 -12.80 16.62
N GLY A 478 7.72 -12.25 15.58
CA GLY A 478 7.63 -12.93 14.29
C GLY A 478 7.36 -11.97 13.13
N ARG A 479 7.59 -12.46 11.91
CA ARG A 479 7.32 -11.73 10.66
C ARG A 479 5.82 -11.70 10.30
N THR A 480 5.00 -12.52 10.95
CA THR A 480 3.57 -12.66 10.66
C THR A 480 2.82 -12.89 11.96
N VAL A 481 2.27 -11.82 12.54
CA VAL A 481 1.27 -11.96 13.60
C VAL A 481 0.02 -11.21 13.18
N GLY A 482 -1.04 -11.93 12.85
CA GLY A 482 -2.31 -11.33 12.47
C GLY A 482 -3.04 -10.78 13.69
N THR A 483 -3.02 -9.47 13.91
CA THR A 483 -3.90 -8.88 14.92
C THR A 483 -5.31 -8.76 14.37
N PHE A 484 -6.24 -9.52 14.94
CA PHE A 484 -7.67 -9.29 14.80
C PHE A 484 -8.21 -8.77 16.14
N GLU A 485 -9.28 -7.97 16.14
CA GLU A 485 -9.98 -7.59 17.36
C GLU A 485 -11.30 -8.34 17.42
N VAL A 486 -11.46 -9.15 18.47
CA VAL A 486 -12.76 -9.71 18.82
C VAL A 486 -13.43 -8.73 19.79
N PRO A 487 -14.61 -8.16 19.49
CA PRO A 487 -15.34 -7.35 20.44
C PRO A 487 -15.71 -8.21 21.66
N GLY A 488 -15.36 -7.72 22.84
CA GLY A 488 -15.75 -8.34 24.09
C GLY A 488 -17.25 -8.18 24.35
N ALA A 489 -17.89 -9.33 24.59
CA ALA A 489 -19.17 -9.56 25.29
C ALA A 489 -20.47 -9.69 24.45
N ALA A 490 -20.94 -10.93 24.36
CA ALA A 490 -22.22 -11.32 24.95
C ALA A 490 -22.14 -12.76 25.45
N ILE A 491 -21.83 -12.91 26.75
CA ILE A 491 -22.08 -14.16 27.49
C ILE A 491 -23.58 -14.17 27.78
N SER A 492 -24.33 -15.12 27.23
CA SER A 492 -25.69 -15.40 27.69
C SER A 492 -25.66 -16.59 28.64
N THR A 493 -25.92 -16.30 29.91
CA THR A 493 -26.16 -17.25 30.99
C THR A 493 -27.55 -17.87 30.85
N GLY A 494 -27.61 -19.18 30.61
CA GLY A 494 -28.82 -19.99 30.72
C GLY A 494 -28.64 -21.08 31.77
N VAL A 495 -29.38 -20.97 32.88
CA VAL A 495 -29.37 -21.85 34.05
C VAL A 495 -30.11 -23.16 33.76
N MET A 496 -29.57 -24.27 34.26
CA MET A 496 -30.21 -25.61 34.26
C MET A 496 -31.49 -25.65 35.10
N GLN A 497 -32.45 -26.49 34.69
CA GLN A 497 -33.42 -27.09 35.61
C GLN A 497 -33.50 -28.62 35.39
N PRO A 498 -33.58 -29.46 36.44
CA PRO A 498 -33.27 -30.89 36.35
C PRO A 498 -34.49 -31.84 36.33
N GLY A 499 -34.28 -33.02 35.72
CA GLY A 499 -34.94 -34.31 35.99
C GLY A 499 -36.20 -34.59 35.17
N ALA A 500 -36.52 -35.83 34.77
CA ALA A 500 -35.89 -37.14 34.90
C ALA A 500 -36.63 -38.16 33.99
N ALA A 501 -36.06 -39.37 33.92
CA ALA A 501 -36.69 -40.66 33.58
C ALA A 501 -36.68 -41.14 32.12
N ALA A 502 -36.67 -42.48 32.00
CA ALA A 502 -35.99 -43.27 30.99
C ALA A 502 -36.94 -44.13 30.12
N MET A 503 -36.41 -44.52 28.94
CA MET A 503 -36.70 -45.71 28.11
C MET A 503 -38.08 -45.82 27.40
N PRO A 504 -38.25 -46.67 26.36
CA PRO A 504 -37.30 -47.55 25.65
C PRO A 504 -37.26 -47.36 24.11
N SER A 505 -36.28 -48.02 23.48
CA SER A 505 -36.12 -48.19 22.01
C SER A 505 -37.32 -48.90 21.35
N PRO A 506 -37.54 -48.64 20.04
CA PRO A 506 -37.85 -49.77 19.17
C PRO A 506 -37.16 -49.73 17.79
N THR A 507 -36.56 -50.88 17.46
CA THR A 507 -36.52 -51.62 16.18
C THR A 507 -36.01 -50.97 14.89
N ALA A 508 -35.03 -51.67 14.30
CA ALA A 508 -34.49 -51.49 12.96
C ALA A 508 -35.51 -51.83 11.84
N PRO A 509 -35.49 -51.12 10.70
CA PRO A 509 -36.18 -51.55 9.48
C PRO A 509 -35.34 -52.55 8.66
N PRO A 510 -36.00 -53.47 7.92
CA PRO A 510 -35.38 -54.63 7.29
C PRO A 510 -34.63 -54.34 5.99
N ALA A 511 -33.69 -55.23 5.66
CA ALA A 511 -32.90 -55.23 4.43
C ALA A 511 -33.74 -55.47 3.16
N PRO A 512 -33.48 -54.76 2.05
CA PRO A 512 -34.03 -55.11 0.76
C PRO A 512 -33.25 -56.24 0.06
N ALA A 513 -34.03 -57.10 -0.62
CA ALA A 513 -33.70 -58.37 -1.24
C ALA A 513 -32.74 -58.30 -2.46
N PRO A 514 -32.10 -59.42 -2.84
CA PRO A 514 -31.08 -59.44 -3.90
C PRO A 514 -31.65 -59.58 -5.32
N GLU A 515 -30.92 -58.95 -6.24
CA GLU A 515 -30.66 -59.26 -7.66
C GLU A 515 -31.77 -59.81 -8.58
N ARG A 516 -31.90 -59.15 -9.73
CA ARG A 516 -32.08 -59.86 -11.01
C ARG A 516 -31.00 -59.44 -12.01
N GLN A 517 -30.12 -60.39 -12.30
CA GLN A 517 -29.28 -60.44 -13.48
C GLN A 517 -30.16 -60.55 -14.74
N TYR A 518 -29.85 -59.77 -15.76
CA TYR A 518 -30.23 -60.07 -17.14
C TYR A 518 -28.95 -60.24 -17.94
N GLY A 519 -28.66 -61.50 -18.28
CA GLY A 519 -27.65 -61.86 -19.26
C GLY A 519 -28.21 -61.70 -20.68
N GLY A 520 -27.36 -61.21 -21.59
CA GLY A 520 -27.63 -61.13 -23.02
C GLY A 520 -26.39 -61.52 -23.82
N THR A 521 -26.30 -62.81 -24.16
CA THR A 521 -25.63 -63.38 -25.34
C THR A 521 -26.70 -64.27 -25.98
N GLY A 522 -26.90 -64.45 -27.27
CA GLY A 522 -26.31 -64.01 -28.54
C GLY A 522 -26.92 -64.94 -29.60
N TYR A 523 -27.21 -64.44 -30.80
CA TYR A 523 -27.24 -65.17 -32.08
C TYR A 523 -27.21 -64.14 -33.21
#